data_AF-A0A1X3DH84-F1
#
_entry.id   AF-A0A1X3DH84-F1
#
_cell.length_a   1.000
_cell.length_b   1.000
_cell.length_c   1.000
_cell.angle_alpha   90.00
_cell.angle_beta   90.00
_cell.angle_gamma   90.00
#
_symmetry.space_group_name_H-M   'P 1'
#
loop_
_entity.id
_entity.type
_entity.pdbx_description
1 polymer ?
#
loop_
_entity_poly.entity_id
_entity_poly.type
_entity_poly.pdbx_seq_one_letter_code
_entity_poly.pdbx_strand_id
1 'polypeptide(L)' 'MNKSSKLSLSSRPDINDALDELCGTRQAFEGMITLLSCSNSSKIDIEVMTQFLKTFSLRLHMCEKVLQKATDDTLADAA' A
#
# COMPACT_ATOMS: atom_id res chain seq x y z
N MET A 1 11.94 -12.70 -37.33
CA MET A 1 11.21 -13.44 -36.27
C MET A 1 11.08 -12.54 -35.06
N ASN A 2 9.96 -11.82 -34.93
CA ASN A 2 9.68 -10.97 -33.77
C ASN A 2 9.13 -11.83 -32.64
N LYS A 3 9.91 -12.05 -31.58
CA LYS A 3 9.42 -12.64 -30.33
C LYS A 3 8.60 -11.57 -29.63
N SER A 4 7.30 -11.57 -29.87
CA SER A 4 6.35 -10.79 -29.07
C SER A 4 6.26 -11.45 -27.69
N SER A 5 7.05 -10.96 -26.74
CA SER A 5 6.96 -11.34 -25.33
C SER A 5 5.57 -10.96 -24.83
N LYS A 6 4.64 -11.92 -24.79
CA LYS A 6 3.35 -11.73 -24.13
C LYS A 6 3.65 -11.39 -22.67
N LEU A 7 3.36 -10.15 -22.26
CA LEU A 7 3.35 -9.77 -20.86
C LEU A 7 2.30 -10.67 -20.18
N SER A 8 2.75 -11.65 -19.42
CA SER A 8 1.86 -12.53 -18.68
C SER A 8 1.27 -11.75 -17.52
N LEU A 9 0.04 -11.26 -17.67
CA LEU A 9 -0.77 -10.61 -16.64
C LEU A 9 -1.26 -11.60 -15.55
N SER A 10 -0.53 -12.69 -15.32
CA SER A 10 -0.91 -13.77 -14.39
C SER A 10 -0.22 -13.71 -13.03
N SER A 11 0.55 -12.66 -12.74
CA SER A 11 1.23 -12.51 -11.45
C SER A 11 0.17 -12.30 -10.37
N ARG A 12 -0.03 -13.33 -9.54
CA ARG A 12 -0.79 -13.21 -8.30
C ARG A 12 -0.12 -12.15 -7.43
N PRO A 13 -0.89 -11.35 -6.66
CA PRO A 13 -0.31 -10.43 -5.70
C PRO A 13 0.67 -11.18 -4.81
N ASP A 14 1.92 -10.74 -4.76
CA ASP A 14 2.99 -11.38 -4.02
C ASP A 14 3.48 -10.52 -2.86
N ILE A 15 4.43 -11.03 -2.08
CA ILE A 15 4.94 -10.33 -0.91
C ILE A 15 5.64 -9.01 -1.26
N ASN A 16 6.21 -8.88 -2.47
CA ASN A 16 6.83 -7.65 -2.93
C ASN A 16 5.76 -6.58 -3.17
N ASP A 17 4.59 -6.95 -3.69
CA ASP A 17 3.46 -6.02 -3.84
C ASP A 17 3.03 -5.44 -2.48
N ALA A 18 3.02 -6.27 -1.42
CA ALA A 18 2.73 -5.79 -0.06
C ALA A 18 3.83 -4.86 0.49
N LEU A 19 5.10 -5.16 0.20
CA LEU A 19 6.23 -4.34 0.63
C LEU A 19 6.26 -2.98 -0.10
N ASP A 20 5.96 -2.96 -1.38
CA ASP A 20 5.84 -1.73 -2.17
C ASP A 20 4.70 -0.85 -1.66
N GLU A 21 3.54 -1.45 -1.39
CA GLU A 21 2.39 -0.73 -0.84
C GLU A 21 2.70 -0.19 0.57
N LEU A 22 3.40 -0.96 1.42
CA LEU A 22 3.83 -0.51 2.74
C LEU A 22 4.85 0.64 2.66
N CYS A 23 5.81 0.56 1.73
CA CYS A 23 6.81 1.61 1.51
C CYS A 23 6.14 2.90 1.04
N GLY A 24 5.25 2.82 0.05
CA GLY A 24 4.46 3.96 -0.41
C GLY A 24 3.55 4.53 0.69
N THR A 25 3.04 3.68 1.58
CA THR A 25 2.22 4.10 2.73
C THR A 25 3.04 4.91 3.73
N ARG A 26 4.26 4.47 4.03
CA ARG A 26 5.21 5.22 4.87
C ARG A 26 5.58 6.57 4.25
N GLN A 27 5.85 6.63 2.94
CA GLN A 27 6.18 7.90 2.27
C GLN A 27 5.01 8.90 2.30
N ALA A 28 3.78 8.42 2.13
CA ALA A 28 2.59 9.27 2.27
C ALA A 28 2.45 9.83 3.70
N PHE A 29 2.81 9.06 4.72
CA PHE A 29 2.84 9.50 6.11
C PHE A 29 3.81 10.67 6.33
N GLU A 30 5.04 10.56 5.85
CA GLU A 30 6.04 11.63 5.95
C GLU A 30 5.59 12.93 5.25
N GLY A 31 4.99 12.82 4.07
CA GLY A 31 4.44 13.97 3.35
C GLY A 31 3.33 14.68 4.13
N MET A 32 2.51 13.92 4.84
CA MET A 32 1.40 14.45 5.62
C MET A 32 1.84 15.11 6.92
N ILE A 33 2.86 14.59 7.60
CA ILE A 33 3.51 15.29 8.72
C ILE A 33 4.00 16.66 8.25
N THR A 34 4.65 16.70 7.09
CA THR A 34 5.17 17.95 6.52
C THR A 34 4.04 18.95 6.26
N LEU A 35 2.94 18.52 5.64
CA LEU A 35 1.78 19.39 5.37
C LEU A 35 1.15 19.94 6.66
N LEU A 36 0.99 19.11 7.68
CA LEU A 36 0.47 19.53 8.98
C LEU A 36 1.42 20.49 9.70
N SER A 37 2.73 20.27 9.58
CA SER A 37 3.75 21.14 10.22
C SER A 37 3.78 22.56 9.65
N CYS A 38 3.37 22.73 8.39
CA CYS A 38 3.33 24.02 7.70
C CYS A 38 1.94 24.68 7.75
N SER A 39 0.93 24.02 8.32
CA SER A 39 -0.42 24.53 8.38
C SER A 39 -0.60 25.55 9.50
N ASN A 40 -1.48 26.52 9.28
CA ASN A 40 -1.85 27.56 10.23
C ASN A 40 -3.33 27.51 10.62
N SER A 41 -4.03 26.41 10.30
CA SER A 41 -5.47 26.28 10.51
C SER A 41 -5.81 24.92 11.11
N SER A 42 -6.15 24.93 12.40
CA SER A 42 -6.53 23.73 13.15
C SER A 42 -7.73 22.97 12.56
N LYS A 43 -8.65 23.68 11.89
CA LYS A 43 -9.79 23.04 11.21
C LYS A 43 -9.34 22.27 9.97
N ILE A 44 -8.45 22.86 9.18
CA ILE A 44 -7.85 22.19 8.01
C ILE A 44 -7.02 21.00 8.48
N ASP A 45 -6.26 21.15 9.57
CA ASP A 45 -5.46 20.06 10.15
C ASP A 45 -6.29 18.85 10.53
N ILE A 46 -7.44 19.07 11.19
CA ILE A 46 -8.35 17.98 11.59
C ILE A 46 -8.92 17.26 10.37
N GLU A 47 -9.35 18.00 9.35
CA GLU A 47 -9.93 17.41 8.14
C GLU A 47 -8.88 16.62 7.34
N VAL A 48 -7.70 17.21 7.17
CA VAL A 48 -6.54 16.62 6.52
C VAL A 48 -6.06 15.37 7.27
N MET A 49 -5.96 15.42 8.61
CA MET A 49 -5.66 14.25 9.44
C MET A 49 -6.72 13.16 9.30
N THR A 50 -8.01 13.52 9.29
CA THR A 50 -9.10 12.55 9.18
C THR A 50 -9.07 11.82 7.84
N GLN A 51 -8.90 12.55 6.74
CA GLN A 51 -8.77 11.96 5.40
C GLN A 51 -7.53 11.08 5.31
N PHE A 52 -6.43 11.52 5.92
CA PHE A 52 -5.20 10.77 5.95
C PHE A 52 -5.33 9.46 6.74
N LEU A 53 -5.90 9.49 7.95
CA LEU A 53 -6.11 8.29 8.77
C LEU A 53 -6.99 7.26 8.05
N LYS A 54 -8.03 7.70 7.34
CA LYS A 54 -8.88 6.82 6.52
C LYS A 54 -8.08 6.17 5.39
N THR A 55 -7.28 6.97 4.67
CA THR A 55 -6.43 6.49 3.58
C THR A 55 -5.39 5.51 4.09
N PHE A 56 -4.75 5.83 5.22
CA PHE A 56 -3.74 4.98 5.86
C PHE A 56 -4.33 3.64 6.30
N SER A 57 -5.50 3.66 6.94
CA SER A 57 -6.21 2.43 7.33
C SER A 57 -6.55 1.55 6.13
N LEU A 58 -6.99 2.13 5.02
CA LEU A 58 -7.28 1.37 3.79
C LEU A 58 -6.01 0.73 3.21
N ARG A 59 -4.91 1.48 3.12
CA ARG A 59 -3.65 0.96 2.55
C ARG A 59 -3.05 -0.16 3.40
N LEU A 60 -3.05 0.00 4.72
CA LEU A 60 -2.63 -1.07 5.64
C LEU A 60 -3.52 -2.31 5.51
N HIS A 61 -4.83 -2.12 5.41
CA HIS A 61 -5.76 -3.23 5.20
C HIS A 61 -5.45 -4.00 3.90
N MET A 62 -5.08 -3.29 2.83
CA MET A 62 -4.65 -3.92 1.58
C MET A 62 -3.34 -4.72 1.77
N CYS A 63 -2.35 -4.16 2.47
CA CYS A 63 -1.12 -4.89 2.81
C CYS A 63 -1.41 -6.17 3.59
N GLU A 64 -2.29 -6.11 4.60
CA GLU A 64 -2.72 -7.29 5.38
C GLU A 64 -3.32 -8.37 4.47
N LYS A 65 -4.15 -7.99 3.50
CA LYS A 65 -4.78 -8.94 2.57
C LYS A 65 -3.79 -9.57 1.61
N VAL A 66 -2.83 -8.80 1.10
CA VAL A 66 -1.78 -9.33 0.22
C VAL A 66 -0.86 -10.27 0.99
N LEU A 67 -0.45 -9.91 2.21
CA LEU A 67 0.37 -10.76 3.07
C LEU A 67 -0.34 -12.06 3.45
N GLN A 68 -1.63 -11.99 3.81
CA GLN A 68 -2.43 -13.18 4.10
C GLN A 68 -2.46 -14.11 2.89
N LYS A 69 -2.76 -13.57 1.70
CA LYS A 69 -2.81 -14.36 0.46
C LYS A 69 -1.47 -14.98 0.10
N ALA A 70 -0.37 -14.23 0.22
CA ALA A 70 0.98 -14.75 -0.03
C ALA A 70 1.34 -15.88 0.94
N THR A 71 0.91 -15.76 2.21
CA THR A 71 1.09 -16.82 3.22
C THR A 71 0.27 -18.05 2.89
N ASP A 72 -1.01 -17.89 2.54
CA ASP A 72 -1.91 -19.00 2.19
C ASP A 72 -1.39 -19.76 0.96
N ASP A 73 -0.92 -19.05 -0.07
CA ASP A 73 -0.33 -19.65 -1.28
C ASP A 73 0.96 -20.42 -0.93
N THR A 74 1.83 -19.87 -0.07
CA THR A 74 3.06 -20.56 0.39
C THR A 74 2.77 -21.85 1.16
N LEU A 75 1.74 -21.84 2.01
CA LEU A 75 1.32 -23.01 2.77
C LEU A 75 0.69 -24.07 1.88
N ALA A 76 -0.08 -23.67 0.87
CA ALA A 76 -0.68 -24.58 -0.11
C ALA A 76 0.38 -25.28 -0.99
N ASP A 77 1.46 -24.57 -1.37
CA ASP A 77 2.55 -25.15 -2.15
C ASP A 77 3.43 -26.13 -1.34
N ALA A 78 3.36 -26.08 0.00
CA ALA A 78 4.13 -26.93 0.90
C ALA A 78 3.41 -28.23 1.32
N ALA A 79 2.11 -28.37 0.99
CA ALA A 79 1.25 -29.50 1.35
C ALA A 79 1.11 -30.53 0.20
#